data_AF-A0A1B9YHF6-F1
#
_entry.id   AF-A0A1B9YHF6-F1
#
_cell.length_a   1.000
_cell.length_b   1.000
_cell.length_c   1.000
_cell.angle_alpha   90.00
_cell.angle_beta   90.00
_cell.angle_gamma   90.00
#
_symmetry.space_group_name_H-M   'P 1'
#
loop_
_entity.id
_entity.type
_entity.pdbx_description
1 polymer ?
#
loop_
_entity_poly.entity_id
_entity_poly.type
_entity_poly.pdbx_seq_one_letter_code
_entity_poly.pdbx_strand_id
1 'polypeptide(L)'
;MPTPENTKRILVLGIGNILWADEGFGVRVVEQFHRRYAVPGNVTMLDGGTQGLYLVNFLQEVDCLIAFDAIDYGLAPGHLKLVRDEEVPKFTGAKKVSLHQTGFQEVLSAADLLGRCPRQLALVGCQPLDLEDWGGPLTAPVRTQIAPAIELGCELLAQWGSPAKLRTTPLPESERLLANDIDHANYERRARPI
;
A
#
# COMPACT_ATOMS: atom_id res chain seq x y z
N MET A 1 -13.49 20.13 25.74
CA MET A 1 -12.29 19.60 25.09
C MET A 1 -12.41 18.08 25.07
N PRO A 2 -12.48 17.39 23.93
CA PRO A 2 -12.40 15.93 23.95
C PRO A 2 -10.98 15.52 24.35
N THR A 3 -10.88 14.52 25.22
CA THR A 3 -9.65 13.97 25.79
C THR A 3 -8.85 13.13 24.77
N PRO A 4 -7.52 12.92 24.96
CA PRO A 4 -6.64 12.21 24.01
C PRO A 4 -6.77 10.67 24.04
N GLU A 5 -7.71 10.11 24.78
CA GLU A 5 -7.81 8.66 24.99
C GLU A 5 -8.75 8.04 23.94
N ASN A 6 -8.21 7.11 23.14
CA ASN A 6 -8.89 6.23 22.19
C ASN A 6 -8.94 6.68 20.71
N THR A 7 -7.83 7.24 20.19
CA THR A 7 -7.65 7.32 18.73
C THR A 7 -6.90 6.08 18.25
N LYS A 8 -7.53 5.29 17.36
CA LYS A 8 -6.95 4.07 16.79
C LYS A 8 -5.62 4.37 16.09
N ARG A 9 -4.59 3.56 16.31
CA ARG A 9 -3.34 3.63 15.54
C ARG A 9 -3.55 2.95 14.20
N ILE A 10 -3.30 3.66 13.10
CA ILE A 10 -3.60 3.19 11.75
C ILE A 10 -2.30 3.13 10.95
N LEU A 11 -2.02 2.00 10.31
CA LEU A 11 -0.95 1.87 9.32
C LEU A 11 -1.54 1.91 7.91
N VAL A 12 -0.97 2.76 7.06
CA VAL A 12 -1.21 2.76 5.61
C VAL A 12 0.06 2.28 4.94
N LEU A 13 0.00 1.10 4.33
CA LEU A 13 1.13 0.32 3.87
C LEU A 13 1.09 0.14 2.36
N GLY A 14 2.14 0.55 1.65
CA GLY A 14 2.37 0.14 0.28
C GLY A 14 3.25 -1.11 0.22
N ILE A 15 2.80 -2.16 -0.43
CA ILE A 15 3.56 -3.39 -0.65
C ILE A 15 3.89 -3.48 -2.14
N GLY A 16 5.07 -4.01 -2.45
CA GLY A 16 5.45 -4.26 -3.83
C GLY A 16 6.92 -4.01 -4.12
N ASN A 17 7.30 -4.23 -5.37
CA ASN A 17 8.66 -4.05 -5.83
C ASN A 17 8.67 -3.09 -7.02
N ILE A 18 9.17 -1.88 -6.79
CA ILE A 18 9.26 -0.83 -7.81
C ILE A 18 10.21 -1.16 -8.97
N LEU A 19 10.99 -2.25 -8.86
CA LEU A 19 11.88 -2.71 -9.92
C LEU A 19 11.15 -3.55 -10.97
N TRP A 20 9.93 -4.02 -10.70
CA TRP A 20 9.13 -4.84 -11.62
C TRP A 20 7.81 -4.14 -11.92
N ALA A 21 7.66 -3.62 -13.15
CA ALA A 21 6.51 -2.89 -13.67
C ALA A 21 5.31 -2.72 -12.71
N ASP A 22 4.25 -3.51 -12.86
CA ASP A 22 3.03 -3.34 -12.06
C ASP A 22 3.17 -3.83 -10.61
N GLU A 23 4.21 -4.62 -10.28
CA GLU A 23 4.50 -5.04 -8.90
C GLU A 23 4.81 -3.82 -8.00
N GLY A 24 5.23 -2.69 -8.57
CA GLY A 24 5.44 -1.44 -7.86
C GLY A 24 4.16 -0.72 -7.42
N PHE A 25 2.96 -1.20 -7.77
CA PHE A 25 1.71 -0.46 -7.59
C PHE A 25 1.49 0.03 -6.15
N GLY A 26 1.57 -0.86 -5.15
CA GLY A 26 1.27 -0.50 -3.77
C GLY A 26 2.20 0.57 -3.22
N VAL A 27 3.50 0.44 -3.50
CA VAL A 27 4.53 1.44 -3.16
C VAL A 27 4.24 2.79 -3.83
N ARG A 28 3.88 2.79 -5.12
CA ARG A 28 3.55 4.02 -5.85
C ARG A 28 2.27 4.68 -5.35
N VAL A 29 1.28 3.91 -4.89
CA VAL A 29 0.07 4.44 -4.24
C VAL A 29 0.42 5.15 -2.94
N VAL A 30 1.12 4.47 -2.01
CA VAL A 30 1.41 5.05 -0.69
C VAL A 30 2.31 6.29 -0.80
N GLU A 31 3.26 6.29 -1.74
CA GLU A 31 4.10 7.46 -2.03
C GLU A 31 3.27 8.65 -2.53
N GLN A 32 2.39 8.44 -3.52
CA GLN A 32 1.54 9.53 -4.01
C GLN A 32 0.51 9.97 -2.97
N PHE A 33 0.04 9.06 -2.12
CA PHE A 33 -0.86 9.37 -1.03
C PHE A 33 -0.16 10.30 -0.02
N HIS A 34 0.99 9.89 0.50
CA HIS A 34 1.79 10.66 1.46
C HIS A 34 2.15 12.05 0.91
N ARG A 35 2.58 12.10 -0.35
CA ARG A 35 2.93 13.34 -1.06
C ARG A 35 1.76 14.32 -1.15
N ARG A 36 0.54 13.85 -1.42
CA ARG A 36 -0.62 14.70 -1.74
C ARG A 36 -1.54 14.97 -0.56
N TYR A 37 -1.53 14.13 0.48
CA TYR A 37 -2.49 14.22 1.57
C TYR A 37 -1.80 14.34 2.93
N ALA A 38 -2.38 15.19 3.78
CA ALA A 38 -2.12 15.27 5.21
C ALA A 38 -2.96 14.24 5.94
N VAL A 39 -2.31 13.36 6.68
CA VAL A 39 -2.99 12.40 7.56
C VAL A 39 -2.90 12.86 9.02
N PRO A 40 -3.87 12.52 9.89
CA PRO A 40 -3.80 12.77 11.32
C PRO A 40 -2.60 12.07 11.99
N GLY A 41 -2.17 12.55 13.16
CA GLY A 41 -0.97 12.04 13.85
C GLY A 41 -1.05 10.59 14.35
N ASN A 42 -2.23 9.98 14.36
CA ASN A 42 -2.43 8.56 14.66
C ASN A 42 -2.33 7.64 13.42
N VAL A 43 -2.06 8.21 12.24
CA VAL A 43 -1.90 7.48 10.98
C VAL A 43 -0.44 7.51 10.56
N THR A 44 0.13 6.32 10.34
CA THR A 44 1.49 6.15 9.82
C THR A 44 1.42 5.73 8.36
N MET A 45 2.12 6.46 7.49
CA MET A 45 2.34 6.08 6.09
C MET A 45 3.66 5.31 5.97
N LEU A 46 3.66 4.13 5.38
CA LEU A 46 4.85 3.28 5.26
C LEU A 46 4.97 2.69 3.86
N ASP A 47 6.15 2.85 3.26
CA ASP A 47 6.61 1.98 2.18
C ASP A 47 7.12 0.67 2.79
N GLY A 48 6.38 -0.41 2.58
CA GLY A 48 6.73 -1.75 3.04
C GLY A 48 7.60 -2.53 2.06
N GLY A 49 7.73 -2.07 0.82
CA GLY A 49 8.43 -2.76 -0.26
C GLY A 49 8.18 -4.27 -0.25
N THR A 50 9.27 -5.04 -0.20
CA THR A 50 9.30 -6.50 -0.09
C THR A 50 9.83 -6.99 1.26
N GLN A 51 9.63 -6.23 2.35
CA GLN A 51 10.30 -6.45 3.65
C GLN A 51 9.85 -7.72 4.40
N GLY A 52 8.79 -8.41 3.95
CA GLY A 52 8.34 -9.68 4.51
C GLY A 52 8.15 -9.63 6.03
N LEU A 53 8.65 -10.62 6.76
CA LEU A 53 8.51 -10.76 8.22
C LEU A 53 8.96 -9.55 9.04
N TYR A 54 9.81 -8.66 8.51
CA TYR A 54 10.17 -7.41 9.19
C TYR A 54 8.94 -6.51 9.44
N LEU A 55 7.92 -6.62 8.58
CA LEU A 55 6.66 -5.89 8.70
C LEU A 55 5.84 -6.28 9.94
N VAL A 56 6.07 -7.46 10.52
CA VAL A 56 5.35 -7.93 11.72
C VAL A 56 5.45 -6.91 12.84
N ASN A 57 6.63 -6.32 13.07
CA ASN A 57 6.84 -5.34 14.13
C ASN A 57 5.92 -4.11 13.98
N PHE A 58 5.68 -3.65 12.75
CA PHE A 58 4.77 -2.53 12.49
C PHE A 58 3.31 -2.93 12.69
N LEU A 59 2.94 -4.16 12.32
CA LEU A 59 1.57 -4.67 12.51
C LEU A 59 1.22 -4.79 14.01
N GLN A 60 2.18 -5.16 14.85
CA GLN A 60 1.97 -5.27 16.30
C GLN A 60 1.68 -3.93 16.99
N GLU A 61 2.05 -2.83 16.34
CA GLU A 61 1.93 -1.48 16.87
C GLU A 61 0.66 -0.75 16.40
N VAL A 62 -0.21 -1.39 15.62
CA VAL A 62 -1.40 -0.74 15.06
C VAL A 62 -2.68 -1.50 15.32
N ASP A 63 -3.77 -0.74 15.40
CA ASP A 63 -5.12 -1.28 15.59
C ASP A 63 -5.81 -1.52 14.25
N CYS A 64 -5.41 -0.80 13.20
CA CYS A 64 -5.96 -0.90 11.86
C CYS A 64 -4.88 -0.82 10.79
N LEU A 65 -5.09 -1.52 9.68
CA LEU A 65 -4.16 -1.56 8.54
C LEU A 65 -4.91 -1.41 7.21
N ILE A 66 -4.45 -0.48 6.38
CA ILE A 66 -4.78 -0.36 4.97
C ILE A 66 -3.53 -0.78 4.19
N ALA A 67 -3.61 -1.85 3.42
CA ALA A 67 -2.53 -2.30 2.54
C ALA A 67 -2.90 -2.07 1.07
N PHE A 68 -1.94 -1.61 0.28
CA PHE A 68 -2.02 -1.51 -1.18
C PHE A 68 -1.05 -2.49 -1.82
N ASP A 69 -1.49 -3.23 -2.84
CA ASP A 69 -0.65 -4.24 -3.51
C ASP A 69 -1.10 -4.49 -4.97
N ALA A 70 -0.21 -5.00 -5.81
CA ALA A 70 -0.55 -5.53 -7.13
C ALA A 70 -0.92 -6.99 -7.00
N ILE A 71 -2.14 -7.38 -7.38
CA ILE A 71 -2.67 -8.72 -7.11
C ILE A 71 -3.29 -9.31 -8.36
N ASP A 72 -2.80 -10.48 -8.79
CA ASP A 72 -3.42 -11.23 -9.88
C ASP A 72 -4.70 -11.93 -9.41
N TYR A 73 -5.83 -11.35 -9.77
CA TYR A 73 -7.16 -11.90 -9.54
C TYR A 73 -7.64 -12.81 -10.68
N GLY A 74 -6.95 -12.81 -11.83
CA GLY A 74 -7.46 -13.33 -13.10
C GLY A 74 -8.54 -12.44 -13.72
N LEU A 75 -8.52 -11.13 -13.43
CA LEU A 75 -9.47 -10.13 -13.92
C LEU A 75 -8.86 -9.26 -15.02
N ALA A 76 -9.63 -8.29 -15.53
CA ALA A 76 -9.12 -7.30 -16.47
C ALA A 76 -8.05 -6.40 -15.81
N PRO A 77 -6.91 -6.13 -16.46
CA PRO A 77 -5.87 -5.24 -15.93
C PRO A 77 -6.40 -3.87 -15.50
N GLY A 78 -5.93 -3.38 -14.35
CA GLY A 78 -6.43 -2.15 -13.72
C GLY A 78 -7.72 -2.33 -12.90
N HIS A 79 -8.26 -3.54 -12.78
CA HIS A 79 -9.40 -3.78 -11.89
C HIS A 79 -8.97 -3.64 -10.43
N LEU A 80 -9.57 -2.68 -9.70
CA LEU A 80 -9.37 -2.52 -8.26
C LEU A 80 -10.33 -3.39 -7.47
N LYS A 81 -9.83 -4.03 -6.41
CA LYS A 81 -10.63 -4.79 -5.46
C LYS A 81 -10.27 -4.42 -4.03
N LEU A 82 -11.29 -4.12 -3.23
CA LEU A 82 -11.19 -3.97 -1.79
C LEU A 82 -11.59 -5.29 -1.12
N VAL A 83 -10.72 -5.81 -0.25
CA VAL A 83 -10.95 -6.97 0.61
C VAL A 83 -10.81 -6.54 2.06
N ARG A 84 -11.67 -7.02 2.97
CA ARG A 84 -11.70 -6.57 4.37
C ARG A 84 -11.61 -7.73 5.36
N ASP A 85 -10.97 -7.46 6.49
CA ASP A 85 -10.99 -8.27 7.71
C ASP A 85 -10.71 -9.76 7.45
N GLU A 86 -11.63 -10.65 7.82
CA GLU A 86 -11.44 -12.11 7.67
C GLU A 86 -11.23 -12.57 6.23
N GLU A 87 -11.65 -11.78 5.25
CA GLU A 87 -11.42 -12.11 3.85
C GLU A 87 -9.96 -11.85 3.47
N VAL A 88 -9.22 -10.97 4.16
CA VAL A 88 -7.83 -10.63 3.80
C VAL A 88 -6.89 -11.85 3.93
N PRO A 89 -6.80 -12.56 5.07
CA PRO A 89 -5.94 -13.74 5.18
C PRO A 89 -6.37 -14.91 4.27
N LYS A 90 -7.68 -15.08 4.08
CA LYS A 90 -8.24 -16.09 3.17
C LYS A 90 -7.87 -15.79 1.72
N PHE A 91 -7.82 -14.51 1.38
CA PHE A 91 -7.52 -14.03 0.05
C PHE A 91 -6.03 -14.19 -0.28
N THR A 92 -5.13 -13.92 0.66
CA THR A 92 -3.68 -14.08 0.45
C THR A 92 -3.21 -15.54 0.41
N GLY A 93 -3.95 -16.48 1.03
CA GLY A 93 -3.59 -17.91 1.03
C GLY A 93 -4.21 -18.81 -0.04
N ALA A 94 -5.25 -18.35 -0.75
CA ALA A 94 -6.05 -19.23 -1.62
C ALA A 94 -5.67 -19.20 -3.12
N LYS A 95 -4.82 -18.26 -3.57
CA LYS A 95 -4.46 -18.14 -4.99
C LYS A 95 -2.95 -18.12 -5.16
N LYS A 96 -2.46 -18.85 -6.18
CA LYS A 96 -1.07 -18.77 -6.64
C LYS A 96 -0.88 -17.38 -7.27
N VAL A 97 -0.46 -16.43 -6.47
CA VAL A 97 -0.21 -15.05 -6.88
C VAL A 97 1.21 -14.73 -6.41
N SER A 98 2.06 -14.20 -7.31
CA SER A 98 3.48 -13.81 -7.17
C SER A 98 4.33 -14.46 -6.04
N LEU A 99 5.56 -14.89 -6.36
CA LEU A 99 6.55 -15.37 -5.39
C LEU A 99 6.76 -14.44 -4.17
N HIS A 100 6.41 -13.15 -4.27
CA HIS A 100 6.49 -12.17 -3.19
C HIS A 100 5.22 -12.06 -2.31
N GLN A 101 4.04 -12.53 -2.74
CA GLN A 101 2.79 -12.41 -1.98
C GLN A 101 2.64 -13.46 -0.87
N THR A 102 3.37 -14.57 -0.96
CA THR A 102 3.54 -15.50 0.17
C THR A 102 4.01 -14.75 1.42
N GLY A 103 4.84 -13.71 1.26
CA GLY A 103 5.42 -12.95 2.37
C GLY A 103 4.40 -12.17 3.20
N PHE A 104 3.35 -11.58 2.61
CA PHE A 104 2.41 -10.79 3.40
C PHE A 104 1.40 -11.66 4.17
N GLN A 105 1.01 -12.82 3.62
CA GLN A 105 0.25 -13.81 4.38
C GLN A 105 1.06 -14.29 5.58
N GLU A 106 2.34 -14.62 5.39
CA GLU A 106 3.23 -15.03 6.48
C GLU A 106 3.35 -13.95 7.57
N VAL A 107 3.39 -12.67 7.19
CA VAL A 107 3.37 -11.53 8.11
C VAL A 107 2.08 -11.51 8.94
N LEU A 108 0.91 -11.62 8.30
CA LEU A 108 -0.38 -11.65 9.00
C LEU A 108 -0.48 -12.86 9.93
N SER A 109 -0.07 -14.05 9.47
CA SER A 109 -0.05 -15.27 10.28
C SER A 109 0.90 -15.16 11.46
N ALA A 110 2.09 -14.59 11.29
CA ALA A 110 3.03 -14.36 12.37
C ALA A 110 2.48 -13.36 13.41
N ALA A 111 1.85 -12.27 12.96
CA ALA A 111 1.22 -11.31 13.86
C ALA A 111 0.06 -11.93 14.66
N ASP A 112 -0.73 -12.80 14.03
CA ASP A 112 -1.82 -13.56 14.67
C ASP A 112 -1.30 -14.56 15.71
N LEU A 113 -0.26 -15.34 15.36
CA LEU A 113 0.42 -16.26 16.30
C LEU A 113 0.97 -15.54 17.53
N LEU A 114 1.36 -14.28 17.38
CA LEU A 114 1.87 -13.43 18.47
C LEU A 114 0.74 -12.69 19.22
N GLY A 115 -0.53 -12.91 18.85
CA GLY A 115 -1.71 -12.32 19.47
C GLY A 115 -1.82 -10.80 19.26
N ARG A 116 -1.24 -10.30 18.16
CA ARG A 116 -1.01 -8.86 17.91
C ARG A 116 -1.41 -8.45 16.48
N CYS A 117 -2.34 -9.17 15.86
CA CYS A 117 -2.86 -8.81 14.54
C CYS A 117 -3.76 -7.56 14.62
N PRO A 118 -3.72 -6.63 13.63
CA PRO A 118 -4.63 -5.49 13.60
C PRO A 118 -6.09 -5.94 13.63
N ARG A 119 -6.92 -5.21 14.38
CA ARG A 119 -8.35 -5.54 14.58
C ARG A 119 -9.20 -5.25 13.35
N GLN A 120 -8.74 -4.36 12.49
CA GLN A 120 -9.40 -4.02 11.22
C GLN A 120 -8.37 -4.05 10.10
N LEU A 121 -8.69 -4.79 9.04
CA LEU A 121 -7.81 -4.98 7.89
C LEU A 121 -8.54 -4.54 6.63
N ALA A 122 -7.85 -3.81 5.76
CA ALA A 122 -8.30 -3.51 4.42
C ALA A 122 -7.14 -3.71 3.44
N LEU A 123 -7.39 -4.46 2.37
CA LEU A 123 -6.46 -4.68 1.28
C LEU A 123 -7.09 -4.12 0.01
N VAL A 124 -6.48 -3.09 -0.56
CA VAL A 124 -6.84 -2.51 -1.86
C VAL A 124 -5.83 -3.02 -2.88
N GLY A 125 -6.23 -4.04 -3.64
CA GLY A 125 -5.38 -4.61 -4.67
C GLY A 125 -5.80 -4.20 -6.08
N CYS A 126 -4.81 -4.06 -6.96
CA CYS A 126 -5.01 -3.79 -8.38
C CYS A 126 -4.58 -4.98 -9.23
N GLN A 127 -5.43 -5.41 -10.16
CA GLN A 127 -5.06 -6.40 -11.17
C GLN A 127 -3.91 -5.86 -12.04
N PRO A 128 -2.74 -6.52 -12.07
CA PRO A 128 -1.64 -6.14 -12.94
C PRO A 128 -1.90 -6.51 -14.40
N LEU A 129 -1.24 -5.80 -15.32
CA LEU A 129 -1.04 -6.19 -16.72
C LEU A 129 0.28 -6.93 -16.88
N ASP A 130 1.35 -6.42 -16.27
CA ASP A 130 2.72 -6.93 -16.42
C ASP A 130 3.48 -6.91 -15.08
N LEU A 131 3.92 -8.10 -14.65
CA LEU A 131 4.70 -8.30 -13.43
C LEU A 131 6.16 -8.72 -13.72
N GLU A 132 6.55 -8.84 -14.99
CA GLU A 132 7.82 -9.45 -15.40
C GLU A 132 8.80 -8.44 -16.03
N ASP A 133 8.34 -7.24 -16.40
CA ASP A 133 9.21 -6.21 -16.99
C ASP A 133 10.12 -5.52 -15.94
N TRP A 134 11.36 -5.99 -15.86
CA TRP A 134 12.40 -5.43 -14.99
C TRP A 134 12.84 -4.03 -15.43
N GLY A 135 12.75 -3.08 -14.51
CA GLY A 135 13.01 -1.65 -14.76
C GLY A 135 11.90 -0.95 -15.54
N GLY A 136 10.82 -1.66 -15.87
CA GLY A 136 9.63 -1.11 -16.50
C GLY A 136 8.82 -0.23 -15.56
N PRO A 137 8.16 0.83 -16.06
CA PRO A 137 7.22 1.60 -15.26
C PRO A 137 5.89 0.86 -15.07
N LEU A 138 5.04 1.33 -14.16
CA LEU A 138 3.64 0.91 -14.10
C LEU A 138 2.98 1.04 -15.48
N THR A 139 2.29 -0.01 -15.90
CA THR A 139 1.52 -0.03 -17.13
C THR A 139 0.38 0.99 -17.07
N ALA A 140 -0.11 1.44 -18.23
CA ALA A 140 -1.18 2.43 -18.29
C ALA A 140 -2.43 2.08 -17.45
N PRO A 141 -3.02 0.87 -17.56
CA PRO A 141 -4.22 0.54 -16.79
C PRO A 141 -3.96 0.61 -15.28
N VAL A 142 -2.84 0.08 -14.78
CA VAL A 142 -2.50 0.08 -13.35
C VAL A 142 -2.14 1.47 -12.84
N ARG A 143 -1.34 2.23 -13.60
CA ARG A 143 -0.97 3.60 -13.25
C ARG A 143 -2.19 4.52 -13.09
N THR A 144 -3.22 4.33 -13.92
CA THR A 144 -4.46 5.12 -13.80
C THR A 144 -5.26 4.82 -12.54
N GLN A 145 -5.00 3.69 -11.87
CA GLN A 145 -5.67 3.32 -10.62
C GLN A 145 -5.03 3.93 -9.36
N ILE A 146 -3.92 4.66 -9.46
CA ILE A 146 -3.30 5.28 -8.28
C ILE A 146 -4.27 6.24 -7.59
N ALA A 147 -4.90 7.15 -8.33
CA ALA A 147 -5.83 8.11 -7.73
C ALA A 147 -7.09 7.42 -7.13
N PRO A 148 -7.78 6.52 -7.86
CA PRO A 148 -8.88 5.73 -7.29
C PRO A 148 -8.49 4.92 -6.03
N ALA A 149 -7.30 4.33 -5.98
CA ALA A 149 -6.84 3.62 -4.80
C ALA A 149 -6.60 4.55 -3.60
N ILE A 150 -6.06 5.75 -3.83
CA ILE A 150 -5.93 6.78 -2.78
C ILE A 150 -7.31 7.21 -2.27
N GLU A 151 -8.29 7.38 -3.15
CA GLU A 151 -9.67 7.71 -2.77
C GLU A 151 -10.26 6.64 -1.85
N LEU A 152 -10.11 5.35 -2.18
CA LEU A 152 -10.49 4.25 -1.29
C LEU A 152 -9.77 4.30 0.06
N GLY A 153 -8.47 4.62 0.08
CA GLY A 153 -7.70 4.83 1.30
C GLY A 153 -8.24 5.98 2.16
N CYS A 154 -8.57 7.11 1.55
CA CYS A 154 -9.18 8.26 2.21
C CYS A 154 -10.55 7.92 2.81
N GLU A 155 -11.38 7.17 2.08
CA GLU A 155 -12.68 6.71 2.55
C GLU A 155 -12.55 5.78 3.76
N LEU A 156 -11.62 4.83 3.73
CA LEU A 156 -11.34 3.93 4.84
C LEU A 156 -10.84 4.69 6.07
N LEU A 157 -9.92 5.64 5.88
CA LEU A 157 -9.44 6.52 6.94
C LEU A 157 -10.57 7.35 7.55
N ALA A 158 -11.48 7.89 6.73
CA ALA A 158 -12.65 8.62 7.21
C ALA A 158 -13.60 7.71 8.01
N GLN A 159 -13.87 6.49 7.53
CA GLN A 159 -14.67 5.49 8.24
C GLN A 159 -14.08 5.13 9.61
N TRP A 160 -12.75 5.17 9.74
CA TRP A 160 -12.05 4.91 10.99
C TRP A 160 -11.82 6.16 11.86
N GLY A 161 -12.42 7.30 11.48
CA GLY A 161 -12.39 8.54 12.26
C GLY A 161 -11.09 9.34 12.11
N SER A 162 -10.30 9.10 11.06
CA SER A 162 -9.02 9.76 10.81
C SER A 162 -8.91 10.30 9.38
N PRO A 163 -9.85 11.16 8.93
CA PRO A 163 -9.92 11.60 7.53
C PRO A 163 -8.64 12.32 7.08
N ALA A 164 -8.10 11.89 5.94
CA ALA A 164 -7.01 12.57 5.28
C ALA A 164 -7.50 13.86 4.61
N LYS A 165 -6.62 14.86 4.49
CA LYS A 165 -6.91 16.15 3.86
C LYS A 165 -5.97 16.39 2.70
N LEU A 166 -6.49 16.80 1.56
CA LEU A 166 -5.66 17.19 0.42
C LEU A 166 -4.76 18.37 0.83
N ARG A 167 -3.47 18.28 0.51
CA ARG A 167 -2.52 19.36 0.76
C ARG A 167 -2.68 20.45 -0.30
N THR A 168 -2.55 21.71 0.12
CA THR A 168 -2.46 22.85 -0.82
C THR A 168 -1.17 22.81 -1.62
N THR A 169 -0.09 22.35 -0.99
CA THR A 169 1.22 22.15 -1.61
C THR A 169 1.68 20.71 -1.33
N PRO A 170 2.07 19.94 -2.36
CA PRO A 170 2.63 18.60 -2.16
C PRO A 170 3.87 18.63 -1.28
N LEU A 171 4.17 17.51 -0.60
CA LEU A 171 5.39 17.41 0.21
C LEU A 171 6.66 17.67 -0.62
N PRO A 172 7.65 18.37 -0.04
CA PRO A 172 8.97 18.53 -0.66
C PRO A 172 9.62 17.16 -0.80
N GLU A 173 10.53 17.04 -1.77
CA GLU A 173 11.18 15.77 -2.12
C GLU A 173 11.90 15.13 -0.93
N SER A 174 12.54 15.93 -0.08
CA SER A 174 13.24 15.49 1.14
C SER A 174 12.35 14.81 2.19
N GLU A 175 11.03 14.96 2.10
CA GLU A 175 10.05 14.41 3.07
C GLU A 175 9.18 13.29 2.46
N ARG A 176 9.47 12.90 1.22
CA ARG A 176 8.79 11.79 0.53
C ARG A 176 9.33 10.43 0.99
N LEU A 177 8.53 9.37 0.83
CA LEU A 177 8.96 8.03 1.23
C LEU A 177 10.10 7.54 0.32
N LEU A 178 10.12 7.98 -0.94
CA LEU A 178 11.08 7.55 -1.97
C LEU A 178 12.14 8.62 -2.30
N ALA A 179 12.51 9.48 -1.36
CA ALA A 179 13.40 10.64 -1.54
C ALA A 179 14.84 10.32 -2.01
N ASN A 180 15.26 9.05 -2.03
CA ASN A 180 16.61 8.60 -2.40
C ASN A 180 16.72 8.20 -3.88
N ASP A 181 16.20 9.02 -4.80
CA ASP A 181 16.26 8.84 -6.27
C ASP A 181 15.58 7.60 -6.86
N ILE A 182 14.76 6.89 -6.08
CA ILE A 182 13.96 5.74 -6.52
C ILE A 182 12.49 6.12 -6.83
N ASP A 183 12.20 7.42 -6.87
CA ASP A 183 10.90 7.95 -7.24
C ASP A 183 10.61 7.77 -8.75
N HIS A 184 9.36 7.99 -9.15
CA HIS A 184 8.96 7.87 -10.55
C HIS A 184 9.70 8.86 -11.46
N ALA A 185 10.05 10.05 -10.98
CA ALA A 185 10.67 11.09 -11.81
C ALA A 185 12.13 10.75 -12.15
N ASN A 186 12.88 10.22 -11.20
CA ASN A 186 14.32 9.99 -11.31
C ASN A 186 14.67 8.57 -11.81
N TYR A 187 13.85 7.55 -11.47
CA TYR A 187 14.09 6.15 -11.85
C TYR A 187 13.31 5.70 -13.10
N GLU A 188 11.97 5.76 -13.05
CA GLU A 188 11.10 5.17 -14.07
C GLU A 188 10.97 6.02 -15.33
N ARG A 189 11.19 7.34 -15.22
CA ARG A 189 11.12 8.26 -16.36
C ARG A 189 12.35 8.21 -17.26
N ARG A 190 13.35 7.36 -16.98
CA ARG A 190 14.49 7.16 -17.87
C ARG A 190 13.98 6.65 -19.21
N ALA A 191 13.83 7.58 -20.16
CA ALA A 191 13.58 7.26 -21.55
C ALA A 191 14.58 6.18 -21.97
N ARG A 192 14.08 5.10 -22.59
CA ARG A 192 14.95 4.13 -23.25
C ARG A 192 15.93 4.93 -24.12
N PRO A 193 17.25 4.76 -23.97
CA PRO A 193 18.18 5.25 -24.97
C PRO A 193 17.73 4.65 -26.31
N ILE A 194 17.59 5.53 -27.30
CA ILE A 194 17.26 5.17 -28.69
C ILE A 194 18.35 4.24 -29.23
#